data_AF-A0A9Q0QIK3-F1
#
_entry.id   AF-A0A9Q0QIK3-F1
#
_cell.length_a   1.000
_cell.length_b   1.000
_cell.length_c   1.000
_cell.angle_alpha   90.00
_cell.angle_beta   90.00
_cell.angle_gamma   90.00
#
_symmetry.space_group_name_H-M   'P 1'
#
loop_
_entity.id
_entity.type
_entity.pdbx_description
1 polymer ?
#
loop_
_entity_poly.entity_id
_entity_poly.type
_entity_poly.pdbx_seq_one_letter_code
_entity_poly.pdbx_strand_id
1 'polypeptide(L)'
;MENQHFLLIACPFQGHLNPMLQLAKNLRQATAARVTFATTVHGLTRIKTFPSLDGLYFASFSDGFDDGIKHASSSQEMLSELERTGSQTLTELLLTFSKNSHPVSFLIYTLILPWAADVARCVNNPPSSVVVPGLPPFETEDIPSFLLPNGPHSSLIPVFRHHIQVLEQEPSPCVLLNTFDSLEEDAIAAIGSIHPIPIGPLIPLFPFRQTPPVRHILWV
;
A
#
# COMPACT_ATOMS: atom_id res chain seq x y z
N MET A 1 20.65 9.50 8.22
CA MET A 1 19.63 8.57 7.67
C MET A 1 20.12 7.85 6.41
N GLU A 2 21.36 8.04 5.93
CA GLU A 2 21.76 7.63 4.58
C GLU A 2 21.77 6.12 4.33
N ASN A 3 21.96 5.29 5.37
CA ASN A 3 21.94 3.83 5.25
C ASN A 3 20.53 3.20 5.29
N GLN A 4 19.46 3.99 5.21
CA GLN A 4 18.08 3.49 5.23
C GLN A 4 17.60 3.15 3.80
N HIS A 5 16.89 2.03 3.65
CA HIS A 5 16.30 1.59 2.39
C HIS A 5 14.80 1.31 2.54
N PHE A 6 13.99 2.14 1.89
CA PHE A 6 12.53 1.96 1.79
C PHE A 6 12.19 1.11 0.57
N LEU A 7 11.42 0.05 0.75
CA LEU A 7 10.78 -0.72 -0.33
C LEU A 7 9.28 -0.45 -0.29
N LEU A 8 8.73 0.13 -1.36
CA LEU A 8 7.30 0.38 -1.54
C LEU A 8 6.73 -0.66 -2.50
N ILE A 9 5.82 -1.53 -2.04
CA ILE A 9 5.12 -2.49 -2.91
C ILE A 9 3.65 -2.09 -3.15
N ALA A 10 3.19 -2.23 -4.39
CA ALA A 10 1.82 -1.90 -4.79
C ALA A 10 1.20 -3.00 -5.67
N CYS A 11 -0.11 -3.22 -5.51
CA CYS A 11 -0.90 -4.00 -6.47
C CYS A 11 -0.94 -3.34 -7.86
N PRO A 12 -1.12 -4.11 -8.96
CA PRO A 12 -1.07 -3.61 -10.34
C PRO A 12 -2.32 -2.80 -10.78
N PHE A 13 -3.08 -2.27 -9.83
CA PHE A 13 -4.25 -1.42 -10.05
C PHE A 13 -3.85 0.06 -10.10
N GLN A 14 -4.37 0.82 -11.06
CA GLN A 14 -3.96 2.23 -11.28
C GLN A 14 -4.17 3.13 -10.05
N GLY A 15 -5.22 2.90 -9.26
CA GLY A 15 -5.48 3.60 -8.00
C GLY A 15 -4.48 3.32 -6.87
N HIS A 16 -3.70 2.24 -6.97
CA HIS A 16 -2.63 1.89 -6.03
C HIS A 16 -1.25 2.29 -6.56
N LEU A 17 -0.98 2.00 -7.85
CA LEU A 17 0.30 2.33 -8.50
C LEU A 17 0.60 3.84 -8.44
N ASN A 18 -0.38 4.69 -8.76
CA ASN A 18 -0.14 6.14 -8.84
C ASN A 18 0.18 6.78 -7.48
N PRO A 19 -0.60 6.61 -6.39
CA PRO A 19 -0.26 7.17 -5.09
C PRO A 19 1.05 6.61 -4.51
N MET A 20 1.31 5.30 -4.65
CA MET A 20 2.55 4.70 -4.15
C MET A 20 3.79 5.18 -4.90
N LEU A 21 3.67 5.43 -6.22
CA LEU A 21 4.76 6.02 -7.00
C LEU A 21 4.99 7.50 -6.68
N GLN A 22 3.94 8.24 -6.31
CA GLN A 22 4.08 9.62 -5.80
C GLN A 22 4.74 9.62 -4.41
N LEU A 23 4.33 8.73 -3.51
CA LEU A 23 4.96 8.54 -2.20
C LEU A 23 6.45 8.18 -2.33
N ALA A 24 6.81 7.30 -3.26
CA ALA A 24 8.21 6.95 -3.54
C ALA A 24 9.06 8.17 -3.95
N LYS A 25 8.51 9.05 -4.81
CA LYS A 25 9.19 10.32 -5.19
C LYS A 25 9.32 11.25 -3.99
N ASN A 26 8.25 11.44 -3.22
CA ASN A 26 8.22 12.34 -2.07
C ASN A 26 9.23 11.89 -1.00
N LEU A 27 9.27 10.59 -0.65
CA LEU A 27 10.26 10.01 0.26
C LEU A 27 11.69 10.21 -0.24
N ARG A 28 11.92 10.06 -1.55
CA ARG A 28 13.24 10.24 -2.15
C ARG A 28 13.69 11.70 -2.19
N GLN A 29 12.76 12.64 -2.37
CA GLN A 29 13.04 14.09 -2.34
C GLN A 29 13.21 14.63 -0.91
N ALA A 30 12.50 14.08 0.07
CA ALA A 30 12.55 14.51 1.47
C ALA A 30 13.71 13.91 2.30
N THR A 31 14.44 12.93 1.76
CA THR A 31 15.48 12.19 2.51
C THR A 31 16.74 11.96 1.67
N ALA A 32 17.82 11.52 2.32
CA ALA A 32 18.98 10.92 1.65
C ALA A 32 18.89 9.38 1.52
N ALA A 33 17.75 8.79 1.86
CA ALA A 33 17.58 7.34 1.90
C ALA A 33 17.37 6.74 0.49
N ARG A 34 17.76 5.48 0.32
CA ARG A 34 17.46 4.69 -0.88
C ARG A 34 15.96 4.38 -0.91
N VAL A 35 15.32 4.56 -2.06
CA VAL A 35 13.90 4.21 -2.25
C VAL A 35 13.78 3.27 -3.44
N THR A 36 13.14 2.11 -3.25
CA THR A 36 12.76 1.21 -4.34
C THR A 36 11.24 1.14 -4.42
N PHE A 37 10.67 1.46 -5.57
CA PHE A 37 9.28 1.14 -5.90
C PHE A 37 9.19 -0.24 -6.56
N ALA A 38 8.23 -1.05 -6.15
CA ALA A 38 7.99 -2.38 -6.68
C ALA A 38 6.49 -2.68 -6.86
N THR A 39 6.22 -3.56 -7.81
CA THR A 39 4.89 -4.01 -8.22
C THR A 39 5.02 -5.41 -8.80
N THR A 40 3.91 -6.07 -9.11
CA THR A 40 3.94 -7.33 -9.88
C THR A 40 4.59 -7.11 -11.26
N VAL A 41 5.19 -8.13 -11.88
CA VAL A 41 5.88 -7.99 -13.19
C VAL A 41 4.95 -7.37 -14.24
N HIS A 42 3.71 -7.88 -14.32
CA HIS A 42 2.69 -7.32 -15.21
C HIS A 42 2.38 -5.84 -14.86
N GLY A 43 2.28 -5.51 -13.58
CA GLY A 43 2.13 -4.12 -13.11
C GLY A 43 3.29 -3.20 -13.50
N LEU A 44 4.53 -3.70 -13.55
CA LEU A 44 5.70 -2.93 -13.96
C LEU A 44 5.61 -2.56 -15.46
N THR A 45 5.15 -3.47 -16.32
CA THR A 45 4.95 -3.19 -17.76
C THR A 45 3.90 -2.10 -18.03
N ARG A 46 2.97 -1.89 -17.09
CA ARG A 46 1.92 -0.85 -17.19
C ARG A 46 2.44 0.56 -16.87
N ILE A 47 3.62 0.70 -16.29
CA ILE A 47 4.24 2.01 -16.01
C ILE A 47 4.88 2.56 -17.28
N LYS A 48 4.13 3.40 -18.00
CA LYS A 48 4.55 4.00 -19.29
C LYS A 48 5.70 5.00 -19.19
N THR A 49 6.02 5.49 -18.00
CA THR A 49 7.05 6.52 -17.81
C THR A 49 7.68 6.38 -16.42
N PHE A 50 8.93 5.91 -16.40
CA PHE A 50 9.72 5.82 -15.17
C PHE A 50 10.36 7.19 -14.87
N PRO A 51 10.16 7.78 -13.68
CA PRO A 51 10.86 9.00 -13.28
C PRO A 51 12.36 8.71 -13.12
N SER A 52 13.21 9.40 -13.87
CA SER A 52 14.64 9.42 -13.58
C SER A 52 14.89 10.37 -12.41
N LEU A 53 15.11 9.81 -11.22
CA LEU A 53 15.40 10.51 -9.98
C LEU A 53 16.48 9.72 -9.26
N ASP A 54 17.61 10.34 -8.94
CA ASP A 54 18.73 9.64 -8.31
C ASP A 54 18.33 9.05 -6.94
N GLY A 55 18.80 7.84 -6.66
CA GLY A 55 18.43 7.02 -5.50
C GLY A 55 17.00 6.43 -5.51
N LEU A 56 16.16 6.72 -6.53
CA LEU A 56 14.88 6.03 -6.76
C LEU A 56 15.08 4.88 -7.74
N TYR A 57 14.72 3.67 -7.32
CA TYR A 57 14.89 2.43 -8.08
C TYR A 57 13.55 1.75 -8.33
N PHE A 58 13.55 0.83 -9.30
CA PHE A 58 12.40 0.03 -9.69
C PHE A 58 12.74 -1.46 -9.60
N ALA A 59 11.81 -2.25 -9.09
CA ALA A 59 11.90 -3.70 -9.01
C ALA A 59 10.53 -4.35 -9.27
N SER A 60 10.48 -5.67 -9.35
CA SER A 60 9.23 -6.43 -9.42
C SER A 60 9.28 -7.70 -8.58
N PHE A 61 8.10 -8.17 -8.19
CA PHE A 61 7.83 -9.52 -7.70
C PHE A 61 6.80 -10.18 -8.64
N SER A 62 6.55 -11.49 -8.52
CA SER A 62 5.56 -12.19 -9.36
C SER A 62 4.21 -12.32 -8.63
N ASP A 63 3.11 -12.17 -9.37
CA ASP A 63 1.75 -12.48 -8.88
C ASP A 63 1.22 -13.83 -9.38
N GLY A 64 2.05 -14.61 -10.10
CA GLY A 64 1.63 -15.82 -10.80
C GLY A 64 0.99 -15.57 -12.17
N PHE A 65 0.78 -14.31 -12.55
CA PHE A 65 0.14 -13.87 -13.80
C PHE A 65 1.02 -12.86 -14.57
N ASP A 66 2.34 -13.07 -14.59
CA ASP A 66 3.31 -12.15 -15.19
C ASP A 66 3.07 -11.93 -16.70
N ASP A 67 2.62 -12.97 -17.42
CA ASP A 67 2.17 -12.92 -18.83
C ASP A 67 0.76 -12.32 -19.01
N GLY A 68 0.05 -12.02 -17.91
CA GLY A 68 -1.31 -11.52 -17.87
C GLY A 68 -2.35 -12.51 -17.30
N ILE A 69 -3.43 -11.94 -16.75
CA ILE A 69 -4.54 -12.69 -16.14
C ILE A 69 -5.33 -13.43 -17.23
N LYS A 70 -5.55 -14.73 -17.05
CA LYS A 70 -6.41 -15.54 -17.93
C LYS A 70 -7.88 -15.33 -17.55
N HIS A 71 -8.75 -15.10 -18.54
CA HIS A 71 -10.16 -14.72 -18.38
C HIS A 71 -11.08 -15.69 -17.59
N ALA A 72 -10.56 -16.81 -17.08
CA ALA A 72 -11.32 -17.80 -16.32
C ALA A 72 -11.03 -17.78 -14.80
N SER A 73 -10.01 -17.05 -14.33
CA SER A 73 -9.61 -17.08 -12.92
C SER A 73 -10.57 -16.31 -12.02
N SER A 74 -10.99 -16.91 -10.90
CA SER A 74 -11.82 -16.23 -9.90
C SER A 74 -11.03 -15.17 -9.12
N SER A 75 -11.73 -14.21 -8.52
CA SER A 75 -11.10 -13.21 -7.63
C SER A 75 -10.41 -13.84 -6.43
N GLN A 76 -10.86 -15.00 -5.97
CA GLN A 76 -10.23 -15.75 -4.88
C GLN A 76 -8.94 -16.44 -5.34
N GLU A 77 -8.94 -17.12 -6.50
CA GLU A 77 -7.72 -17.70 -7.09
C GLU A 77 -6.64 -16.64 -7.33
N MET A 78 -7.01 -15.47 -7.88
CA MET A 78 -6.05 -14.38 -8.10
C MET A 78 -5.42 -13.87 -6.81
N LEU A 79 -6.18 -13.78 -5.72
CA LEU A 79 -5.65 -13.38 -4.41
C LEU A 79 -4.77 -14.47 -3.80
N SER A 80 -5.17 -15.74 -3.89
CA SER A 80 -4.36 -16.87 -3.38
C SER A 80 -3.05 -17.06 -4.14
N GLU A 81 -3.02 -16.87 -5.46
CA GLU A 81 -1.78 -16.97 -6.25
C GLU A 81 -0.88 -15.74 -6.10
N LEU A 82 -1.47 -14.54 -5.92
CA LEU A 82 -0.75 -13.32 -5.53
C LEU A 82 -0.10 -13.46 -4.15
N GLU A 83 -0.78 -14.10 -3.19
CA GLU A 83 -0.22 -14.43 -1.87
C GLU A 83 0.88 -15.49 -1.98
N ARG A 84 0.59 -16.63 -2.60
CA ARG A 84 1.50 -17.77 -2.71
C ARG A 84 2.78 -17.44 -3.49
N THR A 85 2.66 -16.75 -4.63
CA THR A 85 3.81 -16.41 -5.50
C THR A 85 4.46 -15.10 -5.08
N GLY A 86 3.66 -14.13 -4.63
CA GLY A 86 4.16 -12.83 -4.20
C GLY A 86 4.96 -12.92 -2.91
N SER A 87 4.53 -13.72 -1.93
CA SER A 87 5.31 -13.91 -0.68
C SER A 87 6.67 -14.54 -0.95
N GLN A 88 6.72 -15.58 -1.80
CA GLN A 88 7.93 -16.26 -2.23
C GLN A 88 8.89 -15.29 -2.94
N THR A 89 8.44 -14.63 -4.01
CA THR A 89 9.30 -13.76 -4.82
C THR A 89 9.65 -12.43 -4.12
N LEU A 90 8.82 -11.91 -3.22
CA LEU A 90 9.19 -10.79 -2.34
C LEU A 90 10.28 -11.20 -1.35
N THR A 91 10.21 -12.42 -0.79
CA THR A 91 11.26 -12.94 0.10
C THR A 91 12.60 -13.04 -0.65
N GLU A 92 12.60 -13.54 -1.88
CA GLU A 92 13.79 -13.59 -2.74
C GLU A 92 14.35 -12.19 -3.06
N LEU A 93 13.47 -11.21 -3.31
CA LEU A 93 13.84 -9.82 -3.56
C LEU A 93 14.50 -9.17 -2.32
N LEU A 94 13.92 -9.37 -1.13
CA LEU A 94 14.49 -8.89 0.15
C LEU A 94 15.84 -9.54 0.45
N LEU A 95 15.97 -10.85 0.25
CA LEU A 95 17.24 -11.58 0.40
C LEU A 95 18.29 -11.09 -0.60
N THR A 96 17.89 -10.75 -1.82
CA THR A 96 18.79 -10.20 -2.85
C THR A 96 19.28 -8.80 -2.47
N PHE A 97 18.41 -7.93 -1.96
CA PHE A 97 18.81 -6.62 -1.44
C PHE A 97 19.79 -6.74 -0.26
N SER A 98 19.55 -7.68 0.67
CA SER A 98 20.45 -7.95 1.79
C SER A 98 21.83 -8.45 1.34
N LYS A 99 21.88 -9.45 0.44
CA LYS A 99 23.13 -9.97 -0.16
C LYS A 99 23.94 -8.87 -0.86
N ASN A 100 23.27 -7.94 -1.54
CA ASN A 100 23.88 -6.83 -2.25
C ASN A 100 24.29 -5.66 -1.31
N SER A 101 24.31 -5.84 0.01
CA SER A 101 24.64 -4.81 1.02
C SER A 101 23.69 -3.60 1.04
N HIS A 102 22.44 -3.79 0.59
CA HIS A 102 21.38 -2.77 0.64
C HIS A 102 20.13 -3.30 1.37
N PRO A 103 20.23 -3.85 2.59
CA PRO A 103 19.10 -4.48 3.29
C PRO A 103 17.92 -3.50 3.44
N VAL A 104 16.72 -3.95 3.10
CA VAL A 104 15.50 -3.16 3.27
C VAL A 104 15.25 -2.91 4.75
N SER A 105 15.08 -1.64 5.10
CA SER A 105 14.89 -1.16 6.47
C SER A 105 13.42 -0.88 6.79
N PHE A 106 12.63 -0.54 5.76
CA PHE A 106 11.19 -0.30 5.85
C PHE A 106 10.49 -0.90 4.64
N LEU A 107 9.47 -1.73 4.89
CA LEU A 107 8.56 -2.25 3.87
C LEU A 107 7.21 -1.51 3.98
N ILE A 108 6.87 -0.73 2.96
CA ILE A 108 5.59 -0.01 2.87
C ILE A 108 4.76 -0.73 1.81
N TYR A 109 3.56 -1.17 2.16
CA TYR A 109 2.74 -2.03 1.31
C TYR A 109 1.28 -1.58 1.29
N THR A 110 0.61 -1.78 0.16
CA THR A 110 -0.83 -1.49 0.03
C THR A 110 -1.68 -2.52 0.77
N LEU A 111 -2.82 -2.10 1.34
CA LEU A 111 -3.75 -2.90 2.16
C LEU A 111 -4.16 -4.27 1.58
N ILE A 112 -4.10 -4.44 0.26
CA ILE A 112 -4.44 -5.69 -0.47
C ILE A 112 -3.31 -6.74 -0.39
N LEU A 113 -2.13 -6.39 0.14
CA LEU A 113 -0.94 -7.25 0.27
C LEU A 113 -0.57 -7.55 1.75
N PRO A 114 -1.48 -8.06 2.61
CA PRO A 114 -1.22 -8.20 4.04
C PRO A 114 -0.13 -9.24 4.35
N TRP A 115 -0.02 -10.28 3.51
CA TRP A 115 1.05 -11.29 3.55
C TRP A 115 2.46 -10.69 3.44
N ALA A 116 2.61 -9.48 2.90
CA ALA A 116 3.90 -8.81 2.83
C ALA A 116 4.43 -8.43 4.21
N ALA A 117 3.53 -8.21 5.17
CA ALA A 117 3.89 -8.05 6.57
C ALA A 117 4.32 -9.37 7.21
N ASP A 118 3.74 -10.53 6.87
CA ASP A 118 4.24 -11.83 7.31
C ASP A 118 5.64 -12.13 6.73
N VAL A 119 5.89 -11.76 5.47
CA VAL A 119 7.23 -11.81 4.86
C VAL A 119 8.26 -10.96 5.64
N ALA A 120 7.83 -9.85 6.25
CA ALA A 120 8.65 -9.08 7.19
C ALA A 120 8.70 -9.68 8.62
N ARG A 121 7.62 -10.33 9.08
CA ARG A 121 7.46 -10.91 10.42
C ARG A 121 7.87 -12.37 10.58
N CYS A 122 8.44 -13.03 9.57
CA CYS A 122 9.17 -14.31 9.71
C CYS A 122 10.44 -14.23 10.60
N VAL A 123 10.43 -13.32 11.59
CA VAL A 123 11.48 -12.92 12.51
C VAL A 123 10.97 -12.85 13.97
N ASN A 124 9.65 -12.69 14.26
CA ASN A 124 9.04 -12.83 15.61
C ASN A 124 7.48 -12.87 15.63
N ASN A 125 6.84 -13.10 16.79
CA ASN A 125 5.42 -13.54 16.95
C ASN A 125 4.65 -12.80 18.13
N PRO A 126 3.39 -13.12 18.55
CA PRO A 126 2.23 -12.18 18.66
C PRO A 126 1.71 -12.02 20.13
N PRO A 127 0.43 -11.69 20.52
CA PRO A 127 -0.84 -11.23 19.84
C PRO A 127 -1.56 -10.03 20.58
N SER A 128 -2.82 -9.54 20.39
CA SER A 128 -3.89 -9.46 19.34
C SER A 128 -5.12 -8.63 19.82
N SER A 129 -5.95 -8.12 18.90
CA SER A 129 -7.37 -7.68 18.98
C SER A 129 -7.77 -6.46 19.85
N VAL A 130 -8.25 -5.38 19.22
CA VAL A 130 -8.79 -4.15 19.87
C VAL A 130 -10.15 -3.69 19.27
N VAL A 131 -10.96 -2.95 20.07
CA VAL A 131 -12.24 -2.31 19.68
C VAL A 131 -12.02 -0.83 19.36
N VAL A 132 -12.72 -0.27 18.36
CA VAL A 132 -12.57 1.13 17.91
C VAL A 132 -13.68 2.04 18.49
N PRO A 133 -13.36 3.02 19.35
CA PRO A 133 -14.30 4.01 19.86
C PRO A 133 -14.11 5.39 19.19
N GLY A 134 -15.20 6.10 18.87
CA GLY A 134 -15.14 7.52 18.40
C GLY A 134 -15.75 7.81 17.04
N LEU A 135 -16.28 6.79 16.34
CA LEU A 135 -17.04 6.97 15.10
C LEU A 135 -18.55 7.09 15.38
N PRO A 136 -19.34 7.80 14.54
CA PRO A 136 -20.79 7.79 14.62
C PRO A 136 -21.35 6.39 14.31
N PRO A 137 -22.62 6.09 14.68
CA PRO A 137 -23.27 4.84 14.29
C PRO A 137 -23.36 4.73 12.76
N PHE A 138 -22.84 3.63 12.21
CA PHE A 138 -23.01 3.26 10.80
C PHE A 138 -24.19 2.31 10.65
N GLU A 139 -25.04 2.54 9.66
CA GLU A 139 -25.97 1.52 9.20
C GLU A 139 -25.25 0.51 8.29
N THR A 140 -25.89 -0.63 8.02
CA THR A 140 -25.31 -1.67 7.14
C THR A 140 -25.08 -1.17 5.71
N GLU A 141 -25.77 -0.10 5.31
CA GLU A 141 -25.65 0.55 4.00
C GLU A 141 -24.45 1.52 3.90
N ASP A 142 -23.99 2.06 5.04
CA ASP A 142 -22.80 2.95 5.10
C ASP A 142 -21.48 2.16 5.10
N ILE A 143 -21.53 0.88 5.49
CA ILE A 143 -20.35 0.00 5.55
C ILE A 143 -19.89 -0.30 4.10
N PRO A 144 -18.61 -0.03 3.75
CA PRO A 144 -18.09 -0.31 2.42
C PRO A 144 -18.34 -1.77 1.98
N SER A 145 -18.83 -1.96 0.76
CA SER A 145 -19.35 -3.26 0.27
C SER A 145 -18.34 -4.42 0.23
N PHE A 146 -17.04 -4.12 0.40
CA PHE A 146 -15.95 -5.10 0.56
C PHE A 146 -15.71 -5.55 2.02
N LEU A 147 -16.41 -4.96 2.99
CA LEU A 147 -16.46 -5.40 4.39
C LEU A 147 -17.73 -6.20 4.70
N LEU A 148 -18.75 -6.16 3.82
CA LEU A 148 -20.01 -6.89 3.98
C LEU A 148 -19.81 -8.40 3.70
N PRO A 149 -20.13 -9.30 4.65
CA PRO A 149 -19.79 -10.73 4.54
C PRO A 149 -20.39 -11.46 3.33
N ASN A 150 -21.54 -10.99 2.84
CA ASN A 150 -22.24 -11.53 1.68
C ASN A 150 -22.11 -10.64 0.43
N GLY A 151 -21.22 -9.63 0.44
CA GLY A 151 -21.01 -8.71 -0.67
C GLY A 151 -20.20 -9.31 -1.83
N PRO A 152 -20.23 -8.70 -3.03
CA PRO A 152 -19.51 -9.17 -4.22
C PRO A 152 -17.98 -9.08 -4.11
N HIS A 153 -17.47 -8.53 -3.00
CA HIS A 153 -16.05 -8.34 -2.71
C HIS A 153 -15.64 -8.99 -1.38
N SER A 154 -16.47 -9.90 -0.84
CA SER A 154 -16.25 -10.58 0.46
C SER A 154 -14.92 -11.35 0.54
N SER A 155 -14.32 -11.72 -0.60
CA SER A 155 -12.96 -12.29 -0.68
C SER A 155 -11.86 -11.35 -0.15
N LEU A 156 -12.14 -10.05 0.02
CA LEU A 156 -11.22 -9.08 0.64
C LEU A 156 -11.34 -9.02 2.17
N ILE A 157 -12.40 -9.58 2.77
CA ILE A 157 -12.60 -9.54 4.23
C ILE A 157 -11.49 -10.30 5.00
N PRO A 158 -11.03 -11.49 4.55
CA PRO A 158 -9.85 -12.14 5.16
C PRO A 158 -8.60 -11.25 5.06
N VAL A 159 -8.41 -10.57 3.94
CA VAL A 159 -7.28 -9.67 3.68
C VAL A 159 -7.27 -8.48 4.64
N PHE A 160 -8.39 -7.77 4.80
CA PHE A 160 -8.49 -6.66 5.76
C PHE A 160 -8.38 -7.12 7.21
N ARG A 161 -9.00 -8.26 7.58
CA ARG A 161 -8.88 -8.83 8.93
C ARG A 161 -7.43 -9.19 9.27
N HIS A 162 -6.74 -9.83 8.33
CA HIS A 162 -5.33 -10.17 8.49
C HIS A 162 -4.47 -8.90 8.62
N HIS A 163 -4.74 -7.83 7.86
CA HIS A 163 -4.03 -6.55 8.01
C HIS A 163 -4.22 -5.88 9.39
N ILE A 164 -5.40 -6.03 10.03
CA ILE A 164 -5.61 -5.56 11.41
C ILE A 164 -4.78 -6.41 12.38
N GLN A 165 -4.89 -7.75 12.28
CA GLN A 165 -4.11 -8.68 13.11
C GLN A 165 -2.60 -8.49 12.96
N VAL A 166 -2.14 -8.14 11.76
CA VAL A 166 -0.77 -7.72 11.40
C VAL A 166 -0.34 -6.50 12.22
N LEU A 167 -1.12 -5.42 12.22
CA LEU A 167 -0.78 -4.17 12.91
C LEU A 167 -0.82 -4.31 14.43
N GLU A 168 -1.74 -5.13 14.96
CA GLU A 168 -1.88 -5.45 16.39
C GLU A 168 -0.70 -6.28 16.95
N GLN A 169 0.15 -6.84 16.09
CA GLN A 169 1.36 -7.59 16.49
C GLN A 169 2.64 -6.75 16.45
N GLU A 170 2.64 -5.61 15.77
CA GLU A 170 3.79 -4.72 15.73
C GLU A 170 3.89 -3.91 17.04
N PRO A 171 5.05 -3.84 17.73
CA PRO A 171 5.18 -3.04 18.95
C PRO A 171 5.01 -1.53 18.76
N SER A 172 5.14 -1.04 17.53
CA SER A 172 5.01 0.38 17.18
C SER A 172 4.71 0.55 15.66
N PRO A 173 3.49 0.23 15.20
CA PRO A 173 3.15 0.27 13.78
C PRO A 173 3.13 1.70 13.25
N CYS A 174 3.92 1.97 12.20
CA CYS A 174 3.85 3.22 11.44
C CYS A 174 2.81 3.07 10.31
N VAL A 175 1.62 3.65 10.50
CA VAL A 175 0.53 3.64 9.52
C VAL A 175 0.45 5.00 8.83
N LEU A 176 0.53 5.05 7.51
CA LEU A 176 0.42 6.28 6.73
C LEU A 176 -0.97 6.39 6.10
N LEU A 177 -1.72 7.44 6.43
CA LEU A 177 -3.05 7.69 5.86
C LEU A 177 -2.99 8.78 4.79
N ASN A 178 -3.63 8.54 3.63
CA ASN A 178 -3.75 9.54 2.55
C ASN A 178 -4.90 10.54 2.85
N THR A 179 -4.79 11.20 3.99
CA THR A 179 -5.74 12.17 4.54
C THR A 179 -4.99 13.33 5.21
N PHE A 180 -5.71 14.32 5.75
CA PHE A 180 -5.14 15.42 6.52
C PHE A 180 -5.97 15.68 7.78
N ASP A 181 -5.33 16.17 8.85
CA ASP A 181 -5.91 16.25 10.19
C ASP A 181 -7.26 16.97 10.20
N SER A 182 -7.35 18.13 9.54
CA SER A 182 -8.57 18.94 9.47
C SER A 182 -9.73 18.35 8.65
N LEU A 183 -9.59 17.13 8.11
CA LEU A 183 -10.67 16.39 7.44
C LEU A 183 -11.23 15.26 8.32
N GLU A 184 -10.39 14.61 9.11
CA GLU A 184 -10.70 13.35 9.81
C GLU A 184 -10.25 13.36 11.30
N GLU A 185 -10.14 14.53 11.93
CA GLU A 185 -9.64 14.74 13.31
C GLU A 185 -10.22 13.73 14.33
N ASP A 186 -11.56 13.62 14.40
CA ASP A 186 -12.25 12.67 15.29
C ASP A 186 -11.91 11.20 14.95
N ALA A 187 -11.84 10.86 13.65
CA ALA A 187 -11.56 9.50 13.19
C ALA A 187 -10.08 9.10 13.35
N ILE A 188 -9.16 10.07 13.31
CA ILE A 188 -7.75 9.91 13.64
C ILE A 188 -7.59 9.71 15.15
N ALA A 189 -8.27 10.51 15.98
CA ALA A 189 -8.27 10.37 17.43
C ALA A 189 -8.95 9.07 17.92
N ALA A 190 -9.90 8.52 17.16
CA ALA A 190 -10.56 7.24 17.42
C ALA A 190 -9.65 6.00 17.28
N ILE A 191 -8.54 6.12 16.55
CA ILE A 191 -7.61 5.01 16.30
C ILE A 191 -6.67 4.86 17.51
N GLY A 192 -7.10 4.07 18.50
CA GLY A 192 -6.54 4.10 19.86
C GLY A 192 -5.08 3.65 20.03
N SER A 193 -4.75 2.39 19.68
CA SER A 193 -3.43 1.78 19.94
C SER A 193 -2.42 1.92 18.80
N ILE A 194 -2.82 2.56 17.70
CA ILE A 194 -2.02 2.78 16.50
C ILE A 194 -1.91 4.29 16.33
N HIS A 195 -0.74 4.80 15.94
CA HIS A 195 -0.58 6.22 15.64
C HIS A 195 -0.51 6.44 14.12
N PRO A 196 -1.65 6.65 13.45
CA PRO A 196 -1.66 6.98 12.03
C PRO A 196 -1.05 8.36 11.80
N ILE A 197 -0.25 8.47 10.74
CA ILE A 197 0.34 9.73 10.28
C ILE A 197 -0.41 10.16 9.01
N PRO A 198 -1.19 11.25 9.03
CA PRO A 198 -1.73 11.83 7.81
C PRO A 198 -0.60 12.37 6.91
N ILE A 199 -0.60 11.95 5.65
CA ILE A 199 0.37 12.34 4.61
C ILE A 199 -0.29 12.90 3.35
N GLY A 200 -1.61 13.13 3.40
CA GLY A 200 -2.44 13.50 2.27
C GLY A 200 -2.80 14.99 2.21
N PRO A 201 -3.60 15.38 1.20
CA PRO A 201 -3.96 14.54 0.06
C PRO A 201 -2.78 14.45 -0.92
N LEU A 202 -2.42 13.23 -1.37
CA LEU A 202 -1.28 12.97 -2.28
C LEU A 202 -1.53 13.41 -3.74
N ILE A 203 -2.13 14.59 -3.93
CA ILE A 203 -2.38 15.24 -5.21
C ILE A 203 -1.05 15.80 -5.75
N PRO A 204 -0.76 15.71 -7.06
CA PRO A 204 0.41 16.36 -7.64
C PRO A 204 0.38 17.88 -7.40
N LEU A 205 1.43 18.41 -6.78
CA LEU A 205 1.65 19.86 -6.63
C LEU A 205 1.98 20.49 -8.00
N PHE A 206 0.95 20.71 -8.81
CA PHE A 206 1.05 21.61 -9.95
C PHE A 206 1.32 23.03 -9.42
N PRO A 207 2.34 23.74 -9.94
CA PRO A 207 2.46 25.16 -9.65
C PRO A 207 1.22 25.88 -10.22
N PHE A 208 0.51 26.63 -9.39
CA PHE A 208 -0.61 27.49 -9.79
C PHE A 208 -0.13 28.63 -10.70
N ARG A 209 0.17 28.30 -11.96
CA ARG A 209 0.18 29.29 -13.04
C ARG A 209 -1.26 29.72 -13.28
N GLN A 210 -1.52 31.01 -13.13
CA GLN A 210 -2.82 31.60 -13.46
C GLN A 210 -3.10 31.39 -14.95
N THR A 211 -3.94 30.42 -15.28
CA THR A 211 -4.50 30.23 -16.62
C THR A 211 -5.81 31.03 -16.74
N PRO A 212 -6.12 31.60 -17.93
CA PRO A 212 -7.34 32.37 -18.13
C PRO A 212 -8.60 31.49 -18.02
N PRO A 213 -9.75 32.07 -17.62
CA PRO A 213 -10.92 31.29 -17.19
C PRO A 213 -11.63 30.61 -18.36
N VAL A 214 -11.66 29.27 -18.36
CA VAL A 214 -12.43 28.47 -19.33
C VAL A 214 -13.22 27.34 -18.65
N ARG A 215 -14.51 27.61 -18.47
CA ARG A 215 -15.71 26.72 -18.52
C ARG A 215 -15.68 25.36 -17.79
N HIS A 216 -16.74 25.15 -17.00
CA HIS A 216 -17.07 23.88 -16.35
C HIS A 216 -17.31 22.72 -17.33
N ILE A 217 -16.95 21.52 -16.89
CA ILE A 217 -17.59 20.26 -17.29
C ILE A 217 -18.00 19.57 -15.99
N LEU A 218 -19.25 19.10 -15.90
CA LEU A 218 -19.70 18.24 -14.80
C LEU A 218 -19.28 16.80 -15.11
N TRP A 219 -18.68 16.12 -14.14
CA TRP A 219 -18.53 14.67 -14.13
C TRP A 219 -19.12 14.13 -12.83
N VAL A 220 -19.69 12.93 -12.91
CA VAL A 220 -20.29 12.15 -11.81
C VAL A 220 -19.57 10.81 -11.75
#